data_AF-A0A5N9B3Y4-F1
#
_entry.id   AF-A0A5N9B3Y4-F1
#
_cell.length_a   1.000
_cell.length_b   1.000
_cell.length_c   1.000
_cell.angle_alpha   90.00
_cell.angle_beta   90.00
_cell.angle_gamma   90.00
#
_symmetry.space_group_name_H-M   'P 1'
#
loop_
_entity.id
_entity.type
_entity.pdbx_description
1 polymer ?
#
loop_
_entity_poly.entity_id
_entity_poly.type
_entity_poly.pdbx_seq_one_letter_code
_entity_poly.pdbx_strand_id
1 'polypeptide(L)'
;MLKKITNNFNYKLAISLFVLLIAIIYLGTLALESSKTYYLTINEIQNAPDNSKSVRVAGKLVEDSYTRPEASTISKFEIADEGRILKASYEGVVPDMFFSSKSDTIILEGKLNPKGEFEAENIIVKCPSKYEE
;
A
#
# COMPACT_ATOMS: atom_id res chain seq x y z
N MET A 1 -10.95 10.01 -56.50
CA MET A 1 -11.85 8.85 -56.28
C MET A 1 -11.37 8.10 -55.05
N LEU A 2 -12.16 8.12 -53.98
CA LEU A 2 -11.82 7.55 -52.68
C LEU A 2 -11.96 6.02 -52.71
N LYS A 3 -10.90 5.34 -52.28
CA LYS A 3 -10.75 3.88 -52.27
C LYS A 3 -11.79 3.26 -51.33
N LYS A 4 -12.76 2.57 -51.91
CA LYS A 4 -13.81 1.81 -51.22
C LYS A 4 -13.12 0.78 -50.33
N ILE A 5 -13.14 0.98 -49.02
CA ILE A 5 -12.78 -0.04 -48.04
C ILE A 5 -13.92 -1.07 -48.10
N THR A 6 -13.71 -2.13 -48.89
CA THR A 6 -14.69 -3.17 -49.13
C THR A 6 -14.94 -3.94 -47.84
N ASN A 7 -16.15 -3.75 -47.31
CA ASN A 7 -16.62 -4.28 -46.05
C ASN A 7 -17.14 -5.72 -46.25
N ASN A 8 -16.23 -6.70 -46.26
CA ASN A 8 -16.58 -8.10 -45.98
C ASN A 8 -16.21 -8.37 -44.51
N PHE A 9 -17.05 -7.88 -43.60
CA PHE A 9 -16.85 -8.06 -42.18
C PHE A 9 -17.13 -9.52 -41.83
N ASN A 10 -16.10 -10.35 -41.93
CA ASN A 10 -16.15 -11.76 -41.55
C ASN A 10 -16.56 -11.80 -40.08
N TYR A 11 -17.79 -12.24 -39.78
CA TYR A 11 -18.33 -12.30 -38.42
C TYR A 11 -17.40 -13.07 -37.46
N LYS A 12 -16.59 -14.00 -37.98
CA LYS A 12 -15.53 -14.69 -37.23
C LYS A 12 -14.44 -13.73 -36.72
N LEU A 13 -14.00 -12.76 -37.53
CA LEU A 13 -13.08 -11.69 -37.13
C LEU A 13 -13.74 -10.73 -36.14
N ALA A 14 -15.01 -10.41 -36.35
CA ALA A 14 -15.78 -9.58 -35.44
C ALA A 14 -15.87 -10.18 -34.02
N ILE A 15 -16.21 -11.47 -33.95
CA ILE A 15 -16.33 -12.23 -32.70
C ILE A 15 -14.96 -12.33 -32.03
N SER A 16 -13.89 -12.64 -32.80
CA SER A 16 -12.54 -12.71 -32.25
C SER A 16 -12.09 -11.37 -31.64
N LEU A 17 -12.37 -10.25 -32.31
CA LEU A 17 -12.02 -8.92 -31.81
C LEU A 17 -12.85 -8.54 -30.57
N PHE A 18 -14.12 -8.94 -30.55
CA PHE A 18 -15.02 -8.70 -29.42
C PHE A 18 -14.60 -9.47 -28.17
N VAL A 19 -14.25 -10.75 -28.32
CA VAL A 19 -13.71 -11.58 -27.22
C VAL A 19 -12.40 -11.00 -26.69
N LEU A 20 -11.51 -10.55 -27.59
CA LEU A 20 -10.25 -9.90 -27.20
C LEU A 20 -10.50 -8.62 -26.40
N LEU A 21 -11.44 -7.78 -26.84
CA LEU A 21 -11.82 -6.55 -26.14
C LEU A 21 -12.36 -6.84 -24.74
N ILE A 22 -13.24 -7.85 -24.59
CA ILE A 22 -13.77 -8.25 -23.28
C ILE A 22 -12.63 -8.72 -22.37
N ALA A 23 -11.72 -9.55 -22.88
CA ALA A 23 -10.57 -10.03 -22.10
C ALA A 23 -9.69 -8.86 -21.63
N ILE A 24 -9.43 -7.88 -22.49
CA ILE A 24 -8.65 -6.68 -22.15
C ILE A 24 -9.37 -5.85 -21.07
N ILE A 25 -10.68 -5.63 -21.21
CA ILE A 25 -11.46 -4.88 -20.21
C ILE A 25 -11.44 -5.61 -18.87
N TYR A 26 -11.66 -6.93 -18.87
CA TYR A 26 -11.63 -7.75 -17.66
C TYR A 26 -10.27 -7.69 -16.96
N LEU A 27 -9.18 -7.93 -17.70
CA LEU A 27 -7.82 -7.82 -17.14
C LEU A 27 -7.51 -6.39 -16.66
N GLY A 28 -7.99 -5.37 -17.36
CA GLY A 28 -7.88 -3.98 -16.94
C GLY A 28 -8.55 -3.73 -15.59
N THR A 29 -9.76 -4.27 -15.36
CA THR A 29 -10.43 -4.15 -14.06
C THR A 29 -9.66 -4.85 -12.94
N LEU A 30 -9.13 -6.05 -13.17
CA LEU A 30 -8.30 -6.77 -12.19
C LEU A 30 -7.00 -6.02 -11.86
N ALA A 31 -6.34 -5.43 -12.86
CA ALA A 31 -5.10 -4.69 -12.68
C ALA A 31 -5.29 -3.41 -11.86
N LEU A 32 -6.45 -2.75 -12.01
CA LEU A 32 -6.80 -1.54 -11.27
C LEU A 32 -7.11 -1.81 -9.80
N GLU A 33 -7.70 -2.96 -9.46
CA GLU A 33 -7.92 -3.35 -8.06
C GLU A 33 -6.61 -3.67 -7.33
N SER A 34 -5.64 -4.23 -8.04
CA SER A 34 -4.37 -4.69 -7.45
C SER A 34 -3.40 -3.57 -7.07
N SER A 35 -3.61 -2.33 -7.55
CA SER A 35 -2.59 -1.26 -7.45
C SER A 35 -2.97 -0.07 -6.56
N LYS A 36 -4.07 -0.14 -5.79
CA LYS A 36 -4.53 0.99 -4.99
C LYS A 36 -4.14 0.84 -3.51
N THR A 37 -2.85 1.03 -3.21
CA THR A 37 -2.46 1.30 -1.83
C THR A 37 -2.73 2.77 -1.52
N TYR A 38 -3.83 3.04 -0.83
CA TYR A 38 -4.22 4.39 -0.44
C TYR A 38 -3.39 4.88 0.74
N TYR A 39 -2.96 6.15 0.69
CA TYR A 39 -2.37 6.81 1.86
C TYR A 39 -3.50 7.28 2.77
N LEU A 40 -3.51 6.81 4.01
CA LEU A 40 -4.43 7.24 5.05
C LEU A 40 -3.65 7.78 6.23
N THR A 41 -4.22 8.81 6.86
CA THR A 41 -3.75 9.29 8.16
C THR A 41 -4.16 8.31 9.28
N ILE A 42 -3.49 8.39 10.43
CA ILE A 42 -3.82 7.60 11.63
C ILE A 42 -5.30 7.80 12.03
N ASN A 43 -5.86 8.99 11.81
CA ASN A 43 -7.26 9.28 12.14
C ASN A 43 -8.25 8.62 11.18
N GLU A 44 -7.93 8.59 9.89
CA GLU A 44 -8.82 8.02 8.88
C GLU A 44 -8.91 6.51 9.04
N ILE A 45 -7.80 5.84 9.33
CA ILE A 45 -7.80 4.37 9.46
C ILE A 45 -8.56 3.90 10.71
N GLN A 46 -8.49 4.63 11.82
CA GLN A 46 -9.23 4.27 13.05
C GLN A 46 -10.74 4.45 12.92
N ASN A 47 -11.19 5.31 12.00
CA ASN A 47 -12.60 5.58 11.74
C ASN A 47 -13.12 4.89 10.46
N ALA A 48 -12.25 4.15 9.75
CA ALA A 48 -12.62 3.49 8.51
C ALA A 48 -13.54 2.28 8.80
N PRO A 49 -14.68 2.16 8.09
CA PRO A 49 -15.58 1.01 8.25
C PRO A 49 -15.05 -0.27 7.61
N ASP A 50 -14.06 -0.17 6.72
CA ASP A 50 -13.47 -1.29 5.99
C ASP A 50 -11.95 -1.33 6.22
N ASN A 51 -11.54 -2.16 7.18
CA ASN A 51 -10.14 -2.34 7.58
C ASN A 51 -9.45 -3.48 6.79
N SER A 52 -10.12 -4.03 5.78
CA SER A 52 -9.63 -5.19 5.01
C SER A 52 -8.61 -4.80 3.93
N LYS A 53 -8.51 -3.52 3.61
CA LYS A 53 -7.66 -3.00 2.53
C LYS A 53 -6.28 -2.63 3.04
N SER A 54 -5.26 -2.98 2.26
CA SER A 54 -3.89 -2.54 2.54
C SER A 54 -3.78 -1.03 2.29
N VAL A 55 -3.33 -0.29 3.29
CA VAL A 55 -3.21 1.16 3.29
C VAL A 55 -1.82 1.56 3.78
N ARG A 56 -1.39 2.74 3.38
CA ARG A 56 -0.13 3.35 3.80
C ARG A 56 -0.38 4.41 4.85
N VAL A 57 0.26 4.28 6.00
CA VAL A 57 0.23 5.26 7.09
C VAL A 57 1.63 5.82 7.27
N ALA A 58 1.76 7.14 7.23
CA ALA A 58 3.01 7.83 7.50
C ALA A 58 3.07 8.25 8.97
N GLY A 59 4.27 8.23 9.56
CA GLY A 59 4.52 8.73 10.91
C GLY A 59 5.99 8.70 11.27
N LYS A 60 6.30 9.02 12.52
CA LYS A 60 7.63 8.93 13.11
C LYS A 60 7.65 7.85 14.18
N LEU A 61 8.74 7.10 14.30
CA LEU A 61 8.89 6.11 15.36
C LEU A 61 8.90 6.82 16.72
N VAL A 62 8.12 6.31 17.66
CA VAL A 62 8.22 6.74 19.06
C VAL A 62 9.43 6.05 19.67
N GLU A 63 10.39 6.82 20.17
CA GLU A 63 11.59 6.30 20.85
C GLU A 63 11.18 5.36 22.00
N ASP A 64 11.96 4.30 22.20
CA ASP A 64 11.72 3.25 23.22
C ASP A 64 10.40 2.45 23.11
N SER A 65 9.61 2.64 22.04
CA SER A 65 8.36 1.87 21.83
C SER A 65 8.58 0.50 21.19
N TYR A 66 9.76 0.25 20.61
CA TYR A 66 10.04 -0.98 19.89
C TYR A 66 10.30 -2.15 20.83
N THR A 67 9.53 -3.23 20.67
CA THR A 67 9.67 -4.49 21.41
C THR A 67 9.58 -5.66 20.45
N ARG A 68 10.56 -6.57 20.52
CA ARG A 68 10.52 -7.85 19.82
C ARG A 68 10.71 -8.99 20.83
N PRO A 69 9.71 -9.86 21.04
CA PRO A 69 9.85 -11.04 21.89
C PRO A 69 10.90 -12.00 21.31
N GLU A 70 11.78 -12.56 22.15
CA GLU A 70 12.88 -13.45 21.70
C GLU A 70 12.40 -14.70 20.95
N ALA A 71 11.16 -15.15 21.21
CA ALA A 71 10.55 -16.31 20.56
C ALA A 71 9.63 -15.96 19.37
N SER A 72 9.62 -14.70 18.92
CA SER A 72 8.67 -14.22 17.88
C SER A 72 9.37 -13.54 16.71
N THR A 73 8.85 -13.78 15.50
CA THR A 73 9.18 -13.02 14.28
C THR A 73 8.44 -11.68 14.21
N ILE A 74 7.48 -11.46 15.11
CA ILE A 74 6.64 -10.28 15.16
C ILE A 74 7.26 -9.25 16.11
N SER A 75 7.61 -8.09 15.56
CA SER A 75 8.00 -6.90 16.31
C SER A 75 6.80 -6.00 16.54
N LYS A 76 6.73 -5.33 17.68
CA LYS A 76 5.72 -4.32 18.01
C LYS A 76 6.38 -2.97 18.22
N PHE A 77 5.75 -1.90 17.77
CA PHE A 77 6.25 -0.53 17.93
C PHE A 77 5.11 0.47 17.76
N GLU A 78 5.36 1.73 18.11
CA GLU A 78 4.39 2.80 17.97
C GLU A 78 4.92 3.88 17.02
N ILE A 79 4.05 4.35 16.12
CA ILE A 79 4.34 5.52 15.29
C ILE A 79 3.45 6.69 15.70
N ALA A 80 4.00 7.89 15.67
CA ALA A 80 3.30 9.12 15.95
C ALA A 80 3.19 9.99 14.69
N ASP A 81 2.00 10.55 14.48
CA ASP A 81 1.75 11.55 13.44
C ASP A 81 0.73 12.58 13.95
N GLU A 82 1.03 13.87 13.75
CA GLU A 82 0.21 15.01 14.19
C GLU A 82 -0.34 14.90 15.65
N GLY A 83 0.45 14.36 16.57
CA GLY A 83 0.08 14.20 17.99
C GLY A 83 -0.81 12.99 18.30
N ARG A 84 -1.07 12.11 17.34
CA ARG A 84 -1.73 10.81 17.55
C ARG A 84 -0.71 9.68 17.49
N ILE A 85 -0.98 8.61 18.25
CA ILE A 85 -0.15 7.41 18.31
C ILE A 85 -0.91 6.24 17.68
N LEU A 86 -0.24 5.49 16.82
CA LEU A 86 -0.72 4.25 16.24
C LEU A 86 0.18 3.10 16.67
N LYS A 87 -0.42 2.07 17.25
CA LYS A 87 0.26 0.81 17.58
C LYS A 87 0.37 -0.03 16.32
N ALA A 88 1.58 -0.45 16.00
CA ALA A 88 1.88 -1.26 14.84
C ALA A 88 2.62 -2.55 15.22
N SER A 89 2.42 -3.57 14.41
CA SER A 89 3.14 -4.84 14.47
C SER A 89 3.67 -5.18 13.09
N TYR A 90 4.87 -5.75 13.03
CA TYR A 90 5.53 -6.12 11.79
C TYR A 90 6.17 -7.50 11.94
N GLU A 91 5.87 -8.39 11.01
CA GLU A 91 6.49 -9.71 10.96
C GLU A 91 7.66 -9.70 9.98
N GLY A 92 8.89 -9.81 10.51
CA GLY A 92 10.09 -9.85 9.68
C GLY A 92 11.27 -9.08 10.24
N VAL A 93 12.22 -8.77 9.36
CA VAL A 93 13.43 -8.00 9.69
C VAL A 93 13.15 -6.52 9.43
N VAL A 94 13.16 -5.73 10.50
CA VAL A 94 13.03 -4.28 10.40
C VAL A 94 14.33 -3.69 9.86
N PRO A 95 14.30 -2.79 8.86
CA PRO A 95 15.52 -2.16 8.34
C PRO A 95 16.27 -1.36 9.41
N ASP A 96 17.61 -1.39 9.42
CA ASP A 96 18.42 -0.66 10.40
C ASP A 96 18.10 0.86 10.46
N MET A 97 17.74 1.43 9.30
CA MET A 97 17.38 2.84 9.16
C MET A 97 16.10 3.22 9.91
N PHE A 98 15.26 2.25 10.30
CA PHE A 98 14.04 2.47 11.07
C PHE A 98 14.33 3.03 12.47
N PHE A 99 15.46 2.64 13.07
CA PHE A 99 15.88 3.11 14.40
C PHE A 99 16.72 4.39 14.34
N SER A 100 16.97 4.92 13.13
CA SER A 100 17.80 6.10 12.97
C SER A 100 17.01 7.34 13.35
N SER A 101 17.52 8.14 14.28
CA SER A 101 17.00 9.49 14.56
C SER A 101 17.05 10.43 13.34
N LYS A 102 17.70 10.01 12.25
CA LYS A 102 17.74 10.72 10.96
C LYS A 102 16.59 10.35 10.02
N SER A 103 15.75 9.35 10.33
CA SER A 103 14.59 9.05 9.49
C SER A 103 13.46 10.03 9.80
N ASP A 104 13.18 10.95 8.87
CA ASP A 104 12.13 11.96 9.07
C ASP A 104 10.72 11.39 8.93
N THR A 105 10.54 10.31 8.17
CA THR A 105 9.22 9.72 7.93
C THR A 105 9.31 8.23 7.65
N ILE A 106 8.58 7.47 8.45
CA ILE A 106 8.35 6.03 8.27
C ILE A 106 6.97 5.86 7.67
N ILE A 107 6.88 5.05 6.63
CA ILE A 107 5.61 4.69 6.00
C ILE A 107 5.41 3.20 6.23
N LEU A 108 4.32 2.87 6.92
CA LEU A 108 3.87 1.50 7.12
C LEU A 108 2.80 1.19 6.09
N GLU A 109 2.97 0.10 5.36
CA GLU A 109 1.95 -0.43 4.47
C GLU A 109 1.39 -1.71 5.09
N GLY A 110 0.07 -1.80 5.22
CA GLY A 110 -0.56 -2.88 5.96
C GLY A 110 -2.05 -2.64 6.22
N LYS A 111 -2.61 -3.37 7.17
CA LYS A 111 -4.05 -3.37 7.47
C LYS A 111 -4.28 -3.12 8.95
N LEU A 112 -5.41 -2.50 9.29
CA LEU A 112 -5.82 -2.37 10.69
C LEU A 112 -6.56 -3.62 11.13
N ASN A 113 -6.13 -4.25 12.22
CA ASN A 113 -6.83 -5.42 12.72
C ASN A 113 -8.06 -5.02 13.56
N PRO A 114 -9.01 -5.94 13.80
CA PRO A 114 -10.20 -5.65 14.61
C PRO A 114 -9.90 -5.29 16.08
N LYS A 115 -8.67 -5.51 16.55
CA LYS A 115 -8.21 -5.16 17.90
C LYS A 115 -7.63 -3.73 17.97
N GLY A 116 -7.54 -3.03 16.83
CA GLY A 116 -6.98 -1.68 16.73
C GLY A 116 -5.46 -1.62 16.65
N GLU A 117 -4.77 -2.74 16.42
CA GLU A 117 -3.34 -2.76 16.09
C GLU A 117 -3.17 -2.78 14.56
N PHE A 118 -2.24 -1.98 14.05
CA PHE A 118 -1.89 -1.95 12.62
C PHE A 118 -0.90 -3.08 12.30
N GLU A 119 -1.29 -4.01 11.44
CA GLU A 119 -0.44 -5.09 10.96
C GLU A 119 0.28 -4.61 9.69
N ALA A 120 1.52 -4.18 9.86
CA ALA A 120 2.39 -3.75 8.78
C ALA A 120 2.90 -4.99 8.02
N GLU A 121 2.67 -4.99 6.71
CA GLU A 121 3.21 -5.96 5.74
C GLU A 121 4.54 -5.45 5.16
N ASN A 122 4.69 -4.13 4.99
CA ASN A 122 5.92 -3.49 4.51
C ASN A 122 6.26 -2.25 5.33
N ILE A 123 7.55 -2.03 5.59
CA ILE A 123 8.09 -0.83 6.21
C ILE A 123 8.96 -0.10 5.20
N ILE A 124 8.63 1.15 4.91
CA ILE A 124 9.38 2.03 4.02
C ILE A 124 9.91 3.18 4.85
N VAL A 125 11.22 3.29 4.96
CA VAL A 125 11.87 4.41 5.66
C VAL A 125 12.30 5.43 4.62
N LYS A 126 11.76 6.65 4.69
CA LYS A 126 12.25 7.77 3.88
C LYS A 126 13.47 8.37 4.57
N CYS A 127 14.62 8.31 3.89
CA CYS A 127 15.75 9.15 4.28
C CYS A 127 15.40 10.59 3.91
N PRO A 128 15.71 11.59 4.77
CA PRO A 128 15.72 12.97 4.33
C PRO A 128 16.77 13.09 3.24
N SER A 129 16.33 13.18 1.99
CA SER A 129 17.17 13.67 0.92
C SER A 129 17.41 15.14 1.21
N LYS A 130 18.42 15.45 2.03
CA LYS A 130 19.04 16.77 2.04
C LYS A 130 19.52 17.05 0.63
N TYR A 131 18.74 17.80 -0.12
CA TYR A 131 19.28 18.99 -0.75
C TYR A 131 19.20 20.10 0.31
N GLU A 132 20.17 20.08 1.22
CA GLU A 132 20.68 21.36 1.72
C GLU A 132 21.53 21.91 0.58
N GLU A 133 21.01 22.89 -0.14
CA GLU A 133 21.86 23.96 -0.67
C GLU A 133 22.02 25.02 0.42
#